data_AF-A0A1H3V1E1-F1
#
_entry.id   AF-A0A1H3V1E1-F1
#
_cell.length_a   1.000
_cell.length_b   1.000
_cell.length_c   1.000
_cell.angle_alpha   90.00
_cell.angle_beta   90.00
_cell.angle_gamma   90.00
#
_symmetry.space_group_name_H-M   'P 1'
#
loop_
_entity.id
_entity.type
_entity.pdbx_description
1 polymer ?
#
loop_
_entity_poly.entity_id
_entity_poly.type
_entity_poly.pdbx_seq_one_letter_code
_entity_poly.pdbx_strand_id
1 'polypeptide(L)' 'MILDNSSTHKTATIKQWLENYPRFKLHFTPTSVSWLNAVESWFAQLKRRALYRGALTSVSDLKTAIRLKQTERDQK' A
#
# COMPACT_ATOMS: atom_id res chain seq x y z
N MET A 1 -8.69 -3.41 10.36
CA MET A 1 -7.72 -3.06 9.30
C MET A 1 -6.67 -4.16 9.23
N ILE A 2 -6.17 -4.49 8.03
CA ILE A 2 -5.13 -5.49 7.81
C ILE A 2 -3.87 -4.75 7.34
N LEU A 3 -2.72 -5.00 7.96
CA LEU A 3 -1.44 -4.35 7.67
C LEU A 3 -0.32 -5.38 7.61
N ASP A 4 0.83 -4.99 7.06
CA ASP A 4 2.05 -5.80 7.13
C ASP A 4 2.63 -5.80 8.55
N ASN A 5 3.57 -6.70 8.83
CA ASN A 5 4.17 -6.83 10.16
C ASN A 5 5.27 -5.77 10.44
N SER A 6 5.25 -4.62 9.77
CA SER A 6 6.28 -3.60 9.92
C SER A 6 6.32 -3.00 11.33
N SER A 7 7.53 -2.74 11.83
CA SER A 7 7.74 -2.14 13.16
C SER A 7 7.17 -0.72 13.26
N THR A 8 7.00 -0.03 12.11
CA THR A 8 6.42 1.31 12.04
C THR A 8 4.98 1.36 12.55
N HIS A 9 4.24 0.24 12.48
CA HIS A 9 2.86 0.12 12.98
C HIS A 9 2.76 -0.14 14.49
N LYS A 10 3.89 -0.35 15.18
CA LYS A 10 3.94 -0.77 16.59
C LYS A 10 4.62 0.24 17.50
N THR A 11 4.89 1.45 16.99
CA THR A 11 5.50 2.53 17.77
C THR A 11 4.58 2.97 18.92
N ALA A 12 5.16 3.54 19.98
CA ALA A 12 4.39 4.02 21.14
C ALA A 12 3.32 5.04 20.74
N THR A 13 3.67 5.95 19.82
CA THR A 13 2.74 6.95 19.28
C THR A 13 1.51 6.32 18.60
N ILE A 14 1.71 5.27 17.81
CA ILE A 14 0.60 4.58 17.14
C ILE A 14 -0.27 3.83 18.16
N LYS A 15 0.32 3.18 19.16
CA LYS A 15 -0.44 2.51 20.23
C LYS A 15 -1.31 3.48 21.01
N GLN A 16 -0.74 4.62 21.42
CA GLN A 16 -1.48 5.66 22.15
C GLN A 16 -2.61 6.26 21.29
N TRP A 17 -2.39 6.40 19.98
CA TRP A 17 -3.46 6.83 19.08
C TRP A 17 -4.59 5.79 19.01
N LEU A 18 -4.27 4.50 18.88
CA LEU A 18 -5.29 3.43 18.81
C LEU A 18 -6.14 3.32 20.08
N GLU A 19 -5.56 3.61 21.25
CA GLU A 19 -6.30 3.67 22.52
C GLU A 19 -7.39 4.74 22.50
N ASN A 20 -7.11 5.89 21.89
CA ASN A 20 -8.07 6.99 21.74
C ASN A 20 -9.13 6.73 20.65
N TYR A 21 -8.88 5.79 19.72
CA TYR A 21 -9.76 5.52 18.58
C TYR A 21 -10.08 4.01 18.42
N PRO A 22 -10.90 3.43 19.31
CA PRO A 22 -11.16 1.98 19.37
C PRO A 22 -11.88 1.40 18.15
N ARG A 23 -12.39 2.26 17.25
CA ARG A 23 -12.97 1.87 15.96
C ARG A 23 -11.95 1.17 15.05
N PHE A 24 -10.66 1.46 15.23
CA PHE A 24 -9.59 0.90 14.42
C PHE A 24 -8.92 -0.26 15.13
N LYS A 25 -9.26 -1.50 14.73
CA LYS A 25 -8.54 -2.71 15.15
C LYS A 25 -7.53 -3.10 14.08
N LEU A 26 -6.27 -3.27 14.45
CA LEU A 26 -5.21 -3.67 13.51
C LEU A 26 -4.99 -5.18 13.57
N HIS A 27 -4.96 -5.84 12.42
CA HIS A 27 -4.54 -7.23 12.23
C HIS A 27 -3.31 -7.23 11.33
N PHE A 28 -2.31 -8.04 11.68
CA PHE A 28 -1.04 -8.09 10.95
C PHE A 28 -0.90 -9.40 10.19
N THR A 29 -0.41 -9.33 8.95
CA THR A 29 -0.01 -10.55 8.21
C THR A 29 1.16 -11.23 8.93
N PRO A 30 1.22 -12.57 9.01
CA PRO A 30 2.36 -13.26 9.63
C PRO A 30 3.69 -12.93 8.94
N THR A 31 4.79 -13.06 9.68
CA THR A 31 6.14 -12.85 9.14
C THR A 31 6.41 -13.76 7.95
N SER A 32 7.06 -13.22 6.92
CA SER A 32 7.38 -13.93 5.67
C SER A 32 6.18 -14.27 4.77
N VAL A 33 5.00 -13.69 5.02
CA VAL A 33 3.79 -13.92 4.21
C VAL A 33 3.37 -12.67 3.45
N SER A 34 4.34 -12.04 2.80
CA SER A 34 4.19 -10.76 2.11
C SER A 34 3.17 -10.82 0.95
N TRP A 35 3.05 -11.99 0.31
CA TRP A 35 2.09 -12.25 -0.77
C TRP A 35 0.61 -12.16 -0.34
N LEU A 36 0.30 -12.32 0.94
CA LEU A 36 -1.07 -12.11 1.47
C LEU A 36 -1.40 -10.62 1.65
N ASN A 37 -0.41 -9.73 1.61
CA ASN A 37 -0.65 -8.31 1.73
C ASN A 37 -1.25 -7.75 0.43
N ALA A 38 -2.50 -7.28 0.50
CA ALA A 38 -3.20 -6.71 -0.65
C ALA A 38 -2.47 -5.48 -1.24
N VAL A 39 -1.76 -4.72 -0.40
CA VAL A 39 -0.96 -3.57 -0.84
C VAL A 39 0.22 -4.02 -1.70
N GLU A 40 0.91 -5.10 -1.31
CA GLU A 40 2.00 -5.68 -2.11
C GLU A 40 1.49 -6.25 -3.43
N SER A 41 0.35 -6.94 -3.40
CA SER A 41 -0.31 -7.42 -4.62
C SER A 41 -0.69 -6.27 -5.56
N TRP A 42 -1.13 -5.12 -5.02
CA TRP A 42 -1.39 -3.92 -5.80
C TRP A 42 -0.10 -3.34 -6.40
N PHE A 43 0.99 -3.24 -5.63
CA PHE A 43 2.28 -2.80 -6.16
C PHE A 43 2.80 -3.71 -7.28
N ALA A 44 2.60 -5.02 -7.16
CA ALA A 44 2.96 -5.97 -8.22
C ALA A 44 2.16 -5.73 -9.51
N GLN A 45 0.89 -5.33 -9.41
CA GLN A 45 0.07 -4.94 -10.57
C GLN A 45 0.48 -3.58 -11.14
N LEU A 46 0.71 -2.58 -10.29
CA LEU A 46 1.21 -1.27 -10.69
C LEU A 46 2.52 -1.42 -11.48
N LYS A 47 3.46 -2.21 -10.97
CA LYS A 47 4.72 -2.50 -11.67
C LYS A 47 4.46 -3.09 -13.04
N ARG A 48 3.67 -4.17 -13.13
CA ARG A 48 3.39 -4.88 -14.39
C ARG A 48 2.68 -4.02 -15.42
N ARG A 49 1.73 -3.17 -15.00
CA ARG A 49 0.82 -2.45 -15.91
C ARG A 49 1.22 -1.00 -16.21
N ALA A 50 1.95 -0.35 -15.31
CA ALA A 50 2.28 1.08 -15.42
C ALA A 50 3.78 1.34 -15.54
N LEU A 51 4.61 0.60 -14.80
CA LEU A 51 6.02 0.96 -14.62
C LEU A 51 6.97 0.13 -15.49
N TYR A 52 6.67 -1.14 -15.76
CA TYR A 52 7.60 -2.06 -16.44
C TYR A 52 7.89 -1.68 -17.91
N ARG A 53 7.04 -0.86 -18.53
CA ARG A 53 7.21 -0.39 -19.92
C ARG A 53 7.44 1.12 -20.04
N GLY A 54 7.49 1.86 -18.93
CA GLY A 54 7.63 3.31 -18.93
C GLY A 54 9.05 3.74 -18.55
N ALA A 55 9.73 4.49 -19.42
CA ALA A 55 10.91 5.26 -19.04
C ALA A 55 10.43 6.54 -18.34
N LEU A 56 10.20 6.46 -17.03
CA LEU A 56 9.78 7.60 -16.23
C LEU A 56 11.01 8.46 -15.90
N THR A 57 11.05 9.67 -16.44
CA THR A 57 12.20 10.59 -16.31
C THR A 57 12.05 11.56 -15.14
N SER A 58 10.87 11.65 -14.54
CA SER A 58 10.62 12.56 -13.41
C SER A 58 9.59 12.00 -12.41
N VAL A 59 9.57 12.61 -11.22
CA VAL A 59 8.54 12.35 -10.19
C VAL A 59 7.14 12.73 -10.69
N SER A 60 7.03 13.76 -11.54
CA SER A 60 5.76 14.18 -12.14
C SER A 60 5.18 13.10 -13.05
N ASP A 61 6.04 12.49 -13.88
CA ASP A 61 5.65 11.41 -14.79
C ASP A 61 5.16 10.20 -13.99
N LEU A 62 5.89 9.85 -12.91
CA LEU A 62 5.49 8.77 -12.01
C LEU A 62 4.12 9.02 -11.37
N LYS A 63 3.88 10.22 -10.84
CA LYS A 63 2.58 10.59 -10.24
C LYS A 63 1.45 10.49 -11.25
N THR A 64 1.68 10.93 -12.48
CA THR A 64 0.70 10.86 -13.57
C THR A 64 0.38 9.40 -13.92
N ALA A 65 1.40 8.56 -14.10
CA ALA A 65 1.23 7.14 -14.38
C ALA A 65 0.45 6.39 -13.28
N ILE A 66 0.72 6.69 -12.01
CA ILE A 66 -0.02 6.11 -10.87
C ILE A 66 -1.50 6.53 -10.90
N ARG A 67 -1.78 7.83 -11.10
CA ARG A 67 -3.15 8.35 -11.14
C ARG A 67 -3.97 7.75 -12.27
N LEU A 68 -3.40 7.68 -13.48
CA LEU A 68 -4.04 7.05 -14.64
C LEU A 68 -4.44 5.60 -14.33
N LYS A 69 -3.57 4.83 -13.67
CA LYS A 69 -3.90 3.44 -13.26
C LYS A 69 -4.94 3.33 -12.17
N GLN A 70 -5.07 4.31 -11.30
CA GLN A 70 -6.17 4.33 -10.31
C GLN A 70 -7.50 4.55 -11.03
N THR A 71 -7.58 5.53 -11.95
CA THR A 71 -8.80 5.83 -12.72
C THR A 71 -9.24 4.66 -13.61
N GLU A 72 -8.31 3.96 -14.28
CA GLU A 72 -8.64 2.77 -15.07
C GLU A 72 -9.20 1.61 -14.23
N ARG A 73 -8.80 1.50 -12.95
CA ARG A 73 -9.26 0.44 -12.05
C ARG A 73 -10.69 0.70 -11.58
N ASP A 74 -11.04 1.96 -11.28
CA ASP A 74 -12.34 2.33 -10.72
C ASP A 74 -13.49 2.27 -11.75
N GLN A 75 -13.17 2.13 -13.04
CA GLN A 75 -14.14 1.98 -14.14
C GLN A 75 -14.49 0.52 -14.48
N LYS A 76 -13.89 -0.46 -13.79
CA LYS A 76 -14.10 -1.90 -14.00
C LYS A 76 -14.74 -2.57 -12.79
#